data_AF-A0A7V7D268-F1
#
_entry.id   AF-A0A7V7D268-F1
#
_cell.length_a   1.000
_cell.length_b   1.000
_cell.length_c   1.000
_cell.angle_alpha   90.00
_cell.angle_beta   90.00
_cell.angle_gamma   90.00
#
_symmetry.space_group_name_H-M   'P 1'
#
loop_
_entity.id
_entity.type
_entity.pdbx_description
1 polymer ?
#
loop_
_entity_poly.entity_id
_entity_poly.type
_entity_poly.pdbx_seq_one_letter_code
_entity_poly.pdbx_strand_id
1 'polypeptide(L)'
;MLRILKRPNFWLVFLGDAVLSGLAYYLAYYLRFDGSIPAGELANWMNTVVWTVPVKLACFFFFGLYKGMWRYTGIYDLENLIKACVISSGIIVFILVLKVRFVGFPRSIFAIDLVLTFLFMSGVRVGIRLFLTPGQGSFKIPFFGKADGEGARVLVVGAGSAGEKLLREIKENPEIRYQIVGCIDDDKKKLKQTLHGVSVLGSVDEIKEISEKEAVDEIIIAISAASAMEMRRVVGACEATGLPCKTVPGVGELIEGKVSVGSIRKVRYEDLLGRRQVELNLKQIGGYLTGKRVMVTGGVGSIGSELCRQIIRFAPKKLIIVDINESGLYDMEMDFKARLPDMEIVPVLCPIQDRHVMSRIFEREKPEVVFHAAAYKHVPMLELHPWEAVLNNIVGTQCVLDLCAGAGVRRCVVVSTDKAVRPTNVMGASKRVGELLAQAYATELGARNMCVRFGNVIYSVGSVVPLFRKQIERGGPVTLTHKDVLRYFMTIPEASRLILQAG
;
A
#
# COMPACT_ATOMS: atom_id res chain seq x y z
N MET A 1 31.74 -17.16 1.77
CA MET A 1 32.02 -16.98 3.22
C MET A 1 32.99 -15.82 3.51
N LEU A 2 34.07 -15.66 2.73
CA LEU A 2 35.14 -14.68 2.94
C LEU A 2 34.77 -13.19 2.74
N ARG A 3 33.64 -12.86 2.11
CA ARG A 3 33.21 -11.46 1.88
C ARG A 3 32.83 -10.71 3.18
N ILE A 4 32.56 -11.43 4.26
CA ILE A 4 32.18 -10.84 5.57
C ILE A 4 33.41 -10.23 6.28
N LEU A 5 34.61 -10.77 6.05
CA LEU A 5 35.87 -10.32 6.64
C LEU A 5 36.27 -8.87 6.23
N LYS A 6 35.66 -8.33 5.18
CA LYS A 6 35.93 -6.97 4.68
C LYS A 6 35.12 -5.88 5.40
N ARG A 7 34.23 -6.23 6.34
CA ARG A 7 33.38 -5.26 7.05
C ARG A 7 34.01 -4.88 8.39
N PRO A 8 34.15 -3.58 8.74
CA PRO A 8 34.74 -3.16 10.01
C PRO A 8 33.93 -3.64 11.22
N ASN A 9 32.61 -3.67 11.10
CA ASN A 9 31.71 -4.13 12.17
C ASN A 9 31.85 -5.63 12.47
N PHE A 10 32.36 -6.44 11.53
CA PHE A 10 32.64 -7.86 11.78
C PHE A 10 33.75 -8.01 12.83
N TRP A 11 34.83 -7.24 12.69
CA TRP A 11 35.98 -7.32 13.59
C TRP A 11 35.64 -6.85 15.01
N LEU A 12 34.78 -5.82 15.15
CA LEU A 12 34.28 -5.39 16.46
C LEU A 12 33.50 -6.50 17.18
N VAL A 13 32.59 -7.18 16.48
CA VAL A 13 31.78 -8.27 17.06
C VAL A 13 32.65 -9.51 17.33
N PHE A 14 33.56 -9.84 16.41
CA PHE A 14 34.48 -10.95 16.56
C PHE A 14 35.40 -10.76 17.78
N LEU A 15 35.93 -9.55 17.99
CA LEU A 15 36.73 -9.21 19.18
C LEU A 15 35.88 -9.22 20.46
N GLY A 16 34.65 -8.69 20.39
CA GLY A 16 33.70 -8.76 21.51
C GLY A 16 33.41 -10.20 21.95
N ASP A 17 33.12 -11.09 21.01
CA ASP A 17 32.88 -12.51 21.28
C ASP A 17 34.14 -13.21 21.83
N ALA A 18 35.34 -12.81 21.39
CA ALA A 18 36.60 -13.34 21.92
C ALA A 18 36.77 -12.98 23.41
N VAL A 19 36.53 -11.72 23.76
CA VAL A 19 36.61 -11.23 25.15
C VAL A 19 35.56 -11.90 26.03
N LEU A 20 34.30 -11.98 25.57
CA LEU A 20 33.22 -12.62 26.33
C LEU A 20 33.45 -14.12 26.53
N SER A 21 33.99 -14.81 25.53
CA SER A 21 34.33 -16.23 25.63
C SER A 21 35.47 -16.48 26.62
N GLY A 22 36.49 -15.61 26.61
CA GLY A 22 37.60 -15.67 27.58
C GLY A 22 37.14 -15.34 29.00
N LEU A 23 36.27 -14.34 29.14
CA LEU A 23 35.70 -13.94 30.43
C LEU A 23 34.79 -15.03 31.02
N ALA A 24 33.93 -15.65 30.22
CA ALA A 24 33.10 -16.78 30.64
C ALA A 24 33.98 -17.94 31.17
N TYR A 25 35.09 -18.23 30.49
CA TYR A 25 35.99 -19.30 30.89
C TYR A 25 36.76 -18.97 32.18
N TYR A 26 37.22 -17.73 32.34
CA TYR A 26 37.84 -17.27 33.60
C TYR A 26 36.84 -17.34 34.77
N LEU A 27 35.61 -16.85 34.57
CA LEU A 27 34.57 -16.89 35.59
C LEU A 27 34.17 -18.31 35.96
N ALA A 28 34.28 -19.28 35.04
CA ALA A 28 34.05 -20.68 35.36
C ALA A 28 35.09 -21.22 36.36
N TYR A 29 36.36 -20.85 36.23
CA TYR A 29 37.39 -21.15 37.24
C TYR A 29 37.11 -20.39 38.55
N TYR A 30 36.78 -19.11 38.46
CA TYR A 30 36.51 -18.28 39.64
C TYR A 30 35.34 -18.82 40.48
N LEU A 31 34.21 -19.16 39.85
CA LEU A 31 33.03 -19.74 40.51
C LEU A 31 33.29 -21.16 41.01
N ARG A 32 34.16 -21.92 40.35
CA ARG A 32 34.48 -23.30 40.76
C ARG A 32 35.25 -23.35 42.09
N PHE A 33 36.08 -22.34 42.34
CA PHE A 33 36.98 -22.26 43.50
C PHE A 33 36.54 -21.17 44.49
N ASP A 34 35.23 -20.90 44.56
CA ASP A 34 34.61 -19.99 45.52
C ASP A 34 35.30 -18.62 45.61
N GLY A 35 35.73 -18.09 44.46
CA GLY A 35 36.37 -16.78 44.33
C GLY A 35 37.89 -16.75 44.56
N SER A 36 38.52 -17.89 44.82
CA SER A 36 39.98 -18.00 45.04
C SER A 36 40.61 -19.09 44.18
N ILE A 37 41.10 -18.74 42.99
CA ILE A 37 41.68 -19.71 42.04
C ILE A 37 43.08 -20.14 42.54
N PRO A 38 43.32 -21.44 42.80
CA PRO A 38 44.65 -21.94 43.18
C PRO A 38 45.69 -21.67 42.08
N ALA A 39 46.95 -21.39 42.47
CA ALA A 39 48.00 -21.02 41.51
C ALA A 39 48.24 -22.06 40.39
N GLY A 40 48.12 -23.36 40.71
CA GLY A 40 48.22 -24.43 39.71
C GLY A 40 47.07 -24.44 38.70
N GLU A 41 45.87 -24.05 39.12
CA GLU A 41 44.69 -23.99 38.27
C GLU A 41 44.65 -22.71 37.43
N LEU A 42 45.25 -21.63 37.94
CA LEU A 42 45.47 -20.41 37.16
C LEU A 42 46.44 -20.66 36.00
N ALA A 43 47.50 -21.44 36.23
CA ALA A 43 48.42 -21.87 35.17
C ALA A 43 47.73 -22.76 34.13
N ASN A 44 46.84 -23.67 34.57
CA ASN A 44 46.01 -24.47 33.68
C ASN A 44 45.07 -23.61 32.83
N TRP A 45 44.44 -22.59 33.43
CA TRP A 45 43.61 -21.63 32.70
C TRP A 45 44.43 -20.87 31.65
N MET A 46 45.61 -20.33 32.01
CA MET A 46 46.48 -19.60 31.08
C MET A 46 46.92 -20.48 29.89
N ASN A 47 47.24 -21.74 30.14
CA ASN A 47 47.63 -22.68 29.08
C ASN A 47 46.45 -23.11 28.19
N THR A 48 45.23 -23.12 28.73
CA THR A 48 44.05 -23.59 28.00
C THR A 48 43.31 -22.49 27.26
N VAL A 49 43.25 -21.28 27.81
CA VAL A 49 42.54 -20.13 27.20
C VAL A 49 43.03 -19.79 25.80
N VAL A 50 44.34 -19.96 25.57
CA VAL A 50 45.01 -19.66 24.28
C VAL A 50 44.42 -20.45 23.12
N TRP A 51 43.92 -21.67 23.36
CA TRP A 51 43.32 -22.50 22.31
C TRP A 51 41.81 -22.69 22.47
N THR A 52 41.24 -22.59 23.68
CA THR A 52 39.78 -22.72 23.87
C THR A 52 39.00 -21.57 23.22
N VAL A 53 39.51 -20.33 23.31
CA VAL A 53 38.86 -19.17 22.69
C VAL A 53 38.86 -19.27 21.15
N PRO A 54 39.99 -19.56 20.47
CA PRO A 54 39.97 -19.80 19.03
C PRO A 54 39.04 -20.93 18.58
N VAL A 55 38.96 -22.04 19.33
CA VAL A 55 38.05 -23.16 19.01
C VAL A 55 36.59 -22.70 19.07
N LYS A 56 36.20 -21.94 20.10
CA LYS A 56 34.85 -21.36 20.21
C LYS A 56 34.55 -20.41 19.05
N LEU A 57 35.45 -19.48 18.75
CA LEU A 57 35.28 -18.53 17.65
C LEU A 57 35.21 -19.20 16.28
N ALA A 58 35.99 -20.26 16.05
CA ALA A 58 35.91 -21.06 14.83
C ALA A 58 34.54 -21.72 14.71
N CYS A 59 34.03 -22.34 15.79
CA CYS A 59 32.68 -22.90 15.82
C CYS A 59 31.64 -21.80 15.55
N PHE A 60 31.79 -20.62 16.15
CA PHE A 60 30.86 -19.50 15.94
C PHE A 60 30.83 -19.07 14.47
N PHE A 61 32.00 -19.03 13.84
CA PHE A 61 32.13 -18.74 12.42
C PHE A 61 31.50 -19.80 11.51
N PHE A 62 31.71 -21.08 11.80
CA PHE A 62 31.14 -22.19 11.01
C PHE A 62 29.63 -22.29 11.14
N PHE A 63 29.09 -22.12 12.35
CA PHE A 63 27.64 -22.07 12.61
C PHE A 63 26.98 -20.77 12.11
N GLY A 64 27.74 -19.89 11.45
CA GLY A 64 27.18 -18.73 10.76
C GLY A 64 26.72 -17.63 11.70
N LEU A 65 27.19 -17.61 12.95
CA LEU A 65 26.78 -16.63 13.97
C LEU A 65 27.20 -15.18 13.65
N TYR A 66 27.99 -14.98 12.59
CA TYR A 66 28.38 -13.69 12.02
C TYR A 66 27.71 -13.37 10.66
N LYS A 67 26.81 -14.23 10.17
CA LYS A 67 26.04 -14.02 8.93
C LYS A 67 24.72 -13.33 9.28
N GLY A 68 24.60 -12.04 8.96
CA GLY A 68 23.37 -11.27 9.23
C GLY A 68 23.58 -10.32 10.39
N MET A 69 23.89 -9.06 10.08
CA MET A 69 24.13 -8.05 11.10
C MET A 69 22.80 -7.61 11.71
N TRP A 70 22.44 -8.26 12.82
CA TRP A 70 21.85 -7.72 14.05
C TRP A 70 20.65 -6.76 13.94
N ARG A 71 19.74 -6.99 12.99
CA ARG A 71 18.41 -6.35 13.01
C ARG A 71 17.23 -7.32 13.04
N TYR A 72 17.49 -8.63 12.84
CA TYR A 72 16.47 -9.68 12.82
C TYR A 72 17.03 -10.99 13.39
N THR A 73 17.43 -11.00 14.67
CA THR A 73 17.83 -12.23 15.36
C THR A 73 16.60 -13.12 15.58
N GLY A 74 16.45 -14.16 14.76
CA GLY A 74 15.35 -15.13 14.85
C GLY A 74 15.68 -16.31 15.77
N ILE A 75 14.74 -17.26 15.93
CA ILE A 75 14.93 -18.51 16.68
C ILE A 75 16.07 -19.36 16.08
N TYR A 76 16.26 -19.30 14.76
CA TYR A 76 17.37 -19.99 14.06
C TYR A 76 18.76 -19.55 14.54
N ASP A 77 18.92 -18.29 14.93
CA ASP A 77 20.21 -17.80 15.48
C ASP A 77 20.45 -18.30 16.89
N LEU A 78 19.39 -18.48 17.69
CA LEU A 78 19.47 -19.08 19.02
C LEU A 78 19.78 -20.58 18.92
N GLU A 79 19.16 -21.29 17.99
CA GLU A 79 19.44 -22.70 17.72
C GLU A 79 20.90 -22.90 17.27
N ASN A 80 21.38 -22.06 16.34
CA ASN A 80 22.78 -22.09 15.90
C ASN A 80 23.74 -21.72 17.04
N LEU A 81 23.35 -20.81 17.95
CA LEU A 81 24.13 -20.47 19.13
C LEU A 81 24.24 -21.66 20.10
N ILE A 82 23.13 -22.36 20.36
CA ILE A 82 23.12 -23.56 21.22
C ILE A 82 24.01 -24.63 20.59
N LYS A 83 23.83 -24.95 19.30
CA LYS A 83 24.65 -25.94 18.59
C LYS A 83 26.13 -25.56 18.66
N ALA A 84 26.45 -24.30 18.42
CA ALA A 84 27.82 -23.80 18.49
C ALA A 84 28.44 -23.91 19.89
N CYS A 85 27.71 -23.55 20.95
CA CYS A 85 28.18 -23.66 22.33
C CYS A 85 28.40 -25.13 22.74
N VAL A 86 27.45 -26.02 22.41
CA VAL A 86 27.56 -27.45 22.75
C VAL A 86 28.69 -28.11 21.97
N ILE A 87 28.81 -27.85 20.67
CA ILE A 87 29.85 -28.46 19.82
C ILE A 87 31.23 -27.91 20.19
N SER A 88 31.37 -26.60 20.44
CA SER A 88 32.66 -26.04 20.88
C SER A 88 33.08 -26.59 22.25
N SER A 89 32.17 -26.69 23.21
CA SER A 89 32.44 -27.31 24.52
C SER A 89 32.79 -28.79 24.39
N GLY A 90 32.08 -29.54 23.53
CA GLY A 90 32.38 -30.94 23.22
C GLY A 90 33.77 -31.13 22.61
N ILE A 91 34.17 -30.28 21.65
CA ILE A 91 35.51 -30.30 21.05
C ILE A 91 36.59 -29.99 22.10
N ILE A 92 36.35 -29.00 22.97
CA ILE A 92 37.29 -28.63 24.05
C ILE A 92 37.50 -29.80 25.01
N VAL A 93 36.40 -30.43 25.46
CA VAL A 93 36.43 -31.61 26.32
C VAL A 93 37.16 -32.77 25.64
N PHE A 94 36.87 -33.02 24.37
CA PHE A 94 37.52 -34.07 23.59
C PHE A 94 39.04 -33.87 23.48
N ILE A 95 39.49 -32.64 23.20
CA ILE A 95 40.92 -32.29 23.14
C ILE A 95 41.60 -32.53 24.50
N LEU A 96 40.95 -32.19 25.60
CA LEU A 96 41.48 -32.37 26.96
C LEU A 96 41.56 -33.84 27.39
N VAL A 97 40.59 -34.66 26.99
CA VAL A 97 40.63 -36.11 27.19
C VAL A 97 41.88 -36.69 26.52
N LEU A 98 42.15 -36.31 25.28
CA LEU A 98 43.29 -36.82 24.52
C LEU A 98 44.63 -36.35 25.07
N LYS A 99 44.74 -35.11 25.54
CA LYS A 99 46.02 -34.55 26.02
C LYS A 99 46.36 -34.92 27.46
N VAL A 100 45.38 -34.95 28.37
CA VAL A 100 45.64 -34.97 29.82
C VAL A 100 44.78 -36.01 30.56
N ARG A 101 43.91 -36.76 29.86
CA ARG A 101 43.02 -37.79 30.46
C ARG A 101 42.23 -37.27 31.67
N PHE A 102 41.87 -35.98 31.69
CA PHE A 102 41.19 -35.29 32.80
C PHE A 102 41.95 -35.24 34.14
N VAL A 103 43.23 -35.60 34.19
CA VAL A 103 44.03 -35.47 35.41
C VAL A 103 44.29 -33.98 35.67
N GLY A 104 43.82 -33.47 36.81
CA GLY A 104 44.04 -32.07 37.22
C GLY A 104 43.06 -31.04 36.65
N PHE A 105 41.91 -31.45 36.10
CA PHE A 105 40.86 -30.51 35.66
C PHE A 105 39.49 -30.85 36.27
N PRO A 106 38.92 -29.97 37.11
CA PRO A 106 37.56 -30.15 37.58
C PRO A 106 36.53 -30.09 36.44
N ARG A 107 35.78 -31.19 36.23
CA ARG A 107 34.80 -31.33 35.13
C ARG A 107 33.70 -30.27 35.16
N SER A 108 33.36 -29.77 36.33
CA SER A 108 32.35 -28.71 36.52
C SER A 108 32.74 -27.39 35.87
N ILE A 109 34.02 -27.11 35.64
CA ILE A 109 34.47 -25.88 34.94
C ILE A 109 33.89 -25.83 33.52
N PHE A 110 33.89 -26.94 32.79
CA PHE A 110 33.36 -26.98 31.42
C PHE A 110 31.83 -26.83 31.37
N ALA A 111 31.14 -27.35 32.38
CA ALA A 111 29.69 -27.16 32.52
C ALA A 111 29.35 -25.70 32.85
N ILE A 112 30.08 -25.09 33.79
CA ILE A 112 29.90 -23.67 34.15
C ILE A 112 30.25 -22.77 32.95
N ASP A 113 31.36 -23.05 32.27
CA ASP A 113 31.79 -22.32 31.07
C ASP A 113 30.76 -22.39 29.93
N LEU A 114 30.16 -23.55 29.69
CA LEU A 114 29.09 -23.72 28.69
C LEU A 114 27.91 -22.79 28.99
N VAL A 115 27.44 -22.79 30.25
CA VAL A 115 26.31 -21.96 30.69
C VAL A 115 26.66 -20.47 30.60
N LEU A 116 27.83 -20.06 31.11
CA LEU A 116 28.27 -18.66 31.08
C LEU A 116 28.49 -18.15 29.65
N THR A 117 29.10 -18.97 28.79
CA THR A 117 29.31 -18.61 27.38
C THR A 117 27.95 -18.41 26.70
N PHE A 118 26.99 -19.30 26.92
CA PHE A 118 25.64 -19.14 26.37
C PHE A 118 24.94 -17.89 26.92
N LEU A 119 25.02 -17.62 28.22
CA LEU A 119 24.39 -16.45 28.86
C LEU A 119 24.97 -15.13 28.36
N PHE A 120 26.30 -15.00 28.28
CA PHE A 120 26.92 -13.76 27.81
C PHE A 120 26.67 -13.52 26.33
N MET A 121 26.80 -14.56 25.50
CA MET A 121 26.53 -14.45 24.08
C MET A 121 25.06 -14.11 23.84
N SER A 122 24.11 -14.82 24.46
CA SER A 122 22.68 -14.51 24.31
C SER A 122 22.31 -13.14 24.86
N GLY A 123 22.87 -12.74 26.01
CA GLY A 123 22.63 -11.45 26.66
C GLY A 123 23.02 -10.24 25.81
N VAL A 124 24.23 -10.24 25.23
CA VAL A 124 24.67 -9.14 24.35
C VAL A 124 23.79 -9.05 23.10
N ARG A 125 23.41 -10.19 22.55
CA ARG A 125 22.56 -10.31 21.35
C ARG A 125 21.14 -9.80 21.57
N VAL A 126 20.56 -10.11 22.73
CA VAL A 126 19.25 -9.60 23.17
C VAL A 126 19.34 -8.12 23.53
N GLY A 127 20.41 -7.67 24.19
CA GLY A 127 20.64 -6.27 24.53
C GLY A 127 20.70 -5.38 23.30
N ILE A 128 21.51 -5.76 22.30
CA ILE A 128 21.59 -5.06 21.00
C ILE A 128 20.19 -4.95 20.36
N ARG A 129 19.38 -6.02 20.41
CA ARG A 129 18.00 -6.02 19.87
C ARG A 129 17.10 -5.01 20.60
N LEU A 130 17.14 -4.98 21.93
CA LEU A 130 16.31 -4.08 22.74
C LEU A 130 16.69 -2.61 22.56
N PHE A 131 17.99 -2.30 22.41
CA PHE A 131 18.46 -0.93 22.26
C PHE A 131 18.34 -0.36 20.84
N LEU A 132 18.48 -1.19 19.79
CA LEU A 132 18.40 -0.74 18.39
C LEU A 132 16.99 -0.85 17.77
N THR A 133 16.02 -1.42 18.50
CA THR A 133 14.63 -1.56 18.04
C THR A 133 13.67 -0.90 19.05
N PRO A 134 13.50 0.44 19.02
CA PRO A 134 12.52 1.10 19.88
C PRO A 134 11.10 0.75 19.38
N GLY A 135 10.31 0.04 20.19
CA GLY A 135 8.85 -0.03 20.00
C GLY A 135 8.17 -1.40 19.90
N GLN A 136 8.86 -2.54 20.04
CA GLN A 136 8.19 -3.86 20.08
C GLN A 136 8.44 -4.59 21.41
N GLY A 137 7.67 -4.20 22.42
CA GLY A 137 7.57 -4.90 23.70
C GLY A 137 6.64 -6.12 23.58
N SER A 138 7.16 -7.27 23.15
CA SER A 138 6.51 -8.57 23.42
C SER A 138 7.56 -9.69 23.40
N PHE A 139 8.01 -10.10 24.57
CA PHE A 139 8.82 -11.30 24.76
C PHE A 139 7.85 -12.50 24.83
N LYS A 140 7.56 -13.17 23.70
CA LYS A 140 6.82 -14.45 23.71
C LYS A 140 7.80 -15.59 23.40
N ILE A 141 7.90 -16.53 24.34
CA ILE A 141 8.68 -17.77 24.24
C ILE A 141 7.79 -18.84 23.59
N PRO A 142 8.12 -19.37 22.39
CA PRO A 142 7.31 -20.40 21.74
C PRO A 142 7.95 -21.77 22.00
N PHE A 143 7.80 -22.31 23.20
CA PHE A 143 8.28 -23.67 23.51
C PHE A 143 7.24 -24.76 23.19
N PHE A 144 6.01 -24.37 22.82
CA PHE A 144 4.97 -25.27 22.32
C PHE A 144 4.23 -24.60 21.18
N GLY A 145 4.55 -24.99 19.96
CA GLY A 145 3.86 -24.54 18.76
C GLY A 145 4.43 -25.27 17.56
N LYS A 146 3.81 -26.40 17.21
CA LYS A 146 3.95 -26.95 15.85
C LYS A 146 3.63 -25.81 14.88
N ALA A 147 4.57 -25.49 14.00
CA ALA A 147 4.32 -24.63 12.86
C ALA A 147 3.54 -25.43 11.80
N ASP A 148 2.28 -25.75 12.12
CA ASP A 148 1.33 -26.32 11.17
C ASP A 148 0.10 -25.38 11.11
N GLY A 149 -0.05 -24.71 9.97
CA GLY A 149 -1.34 -24.57 9.26
C GLY A 149 -2.42 -23.67 9.83
N GLU A 150 -2.24 -22.34 9.84
CA GLU A 150 -3.37 -21.40 9.92
C GLU A 150 -3.31 -20.20 8.95
N GLY A 151 -2.50 -20.29 7.89
CA GLY A 151 -2.44 -19.26 6.85
C GLY A 151 -2.81 -19.80 5.47
N ALA A 152 -3.56 -19.02 4.70
CA ALA A 152 -3.89 -19.37 3.32
C ALA A 152 -2.61 -19.47 2.49
N ARG A 153 -2.49 -20.52 1.68
CA ARG A 153 -1.37 -20.75 0.76
C ARG A 153 -1.53 -19.85 -0.45
N VAL A 154 -0.64 -18.88 -0.60
CA VAL A 154 -0.75 -17.83 -1.61
C VAL A 154 0.29 -17.97 -2.71
N LEU A 155 -0.15 -17.90 -3.95
CA LEU A 155 0.70 -17.72 -5.13
C LEU A 155 0.73 -16.24 -5.53
N VAL A 156 1.92 -15.66 -5.69
CA VAL A 156 2.06 -14.24 -6.06
C VAL A 156 2.42 -14.12 -7.54
N VAL A 157 1.58 -13.45 -8.32
CA VAL A 157 1.83 -13.19 -9.74
C VAL A 157 2.52 -11.84 -9.90
N GLY A 158 3.76 -11.85 -10.36
CA GLY A 158 4.64 -10.69 -10.54
C GLY A 158 5.79 -10.68 -9.55
N ALA A 159 7.00 -11.04 -9.99
CA ALA A 159 8.25 -10.91 -9.23
C ALA A 159 8.93 -9.54 -9.52
N GLY A 160 8.11 -8.50 -9.67
CA GLY A 160 8.56 -7.11 -9.87
C GLY A 160 8.71 -6.34 -8.55
N SER A 161 8.74 -5.01 -8.65
CA SER A 161 8.85 -4.13 -7.48
C SER A 161 7.63 -4.21 -6.53
N ALA A 162 6.42 -4.38 -7.08
CA ALA A 162 5.22 -4.56 -6.27
C ALA A 162 5.19 -5.92 -5.57
N GLY A 163 5.59 -6.99 -6.25
CA GLY A 163 5.78 -8.32 -5.64
C GLY A 163 6.82 -8.31 -4.53
N GLU A 164 7.98 -7.70 -4.75
CA GLU A 164 9.03 -7.56 -3.73
C GLU A 164 8.53 -6.88 -2.46
N LYS A 165 7.79 -5.78 -2.61
CA LYS A 165 7.22 -5.05 -1.47
C LYS A 165 6.19 -5.88 -0.72
N LEU A 166 5.30 -6.58 -1.44
CA LEU A 166 4.30 -7.46 -0.84
C LEU A 166 4.97 -8.59 -0.02
N LEU A 167 5.97 -9.25 -0.60
CA LEU A 167 6.70 -10.31 0.09
C LEU A 167 7.42 -9.79 1.33
N ARG A 168 8.06 -8.62 1.22
CA ARG A 168 8.73 -7.98 2.36
C ARG A 168 7.74 -7.68 3.48
N GLU A 169 6.57 -7.14 3.16
CA GLU A 169 5.57 -6.79 4.15
C GLU A 169 4.96 -8.01 4.84
N ILE A 170 4.63 -9.07 4.10
CA ILE A 170 4.13 -10.33 4.68
C ILE A 170 5.19 -10.91 5.63
N LYS A 171 6.46 -10.82 5.26
CA LYS A 171 7.57 -11.32 6.09
C LYS A 171 7.83 -10.45 7.32
N GLU A 172 7.65 -9.14 7.20
CA GLU A 172 7.86 -8.17 8.29
C GLU A 172 6.70 -8.14 9.28
N ASN A 173 5.51 -8.62 8.91
CA ASN A 173 4.30 -8.61 9.75
C ASN A 173 3.75 -10.04 9.97
N PRO A 174 4.19 -10.77 11.01
CA PRO A 174 3.77 -12.15 11.27
C PRO A 174 2.28 -12.33 11.63
N GLU A 175 1.59 -11.24 11.98
CA GLU A 175 0.13 -11.24 12.16
C GLU A 175 -0.63 -11.54 10.84
N ILE A 176 0.06 -11.40 9.70
CA ILE A 176 -0.48 -11.68 8.37
C ILE A 176 -0.40 -13.18 8.12
N ARG A 177 -1.56 -13.83 8.16
CA ARG A 177 -1.73 -15.28 7.95
C ARG A 177 -1.69 -15.68 6.47
N TYR A 178 -0.65 -15.27 5.75
CA TYR A 178 -0.39 -15.74 4.38
C TYR A 178 0.89 -16.56 4.31
N GLN A 179 0.80 -17.74 3.73
CA GLN A 179 1.96 -18.57 3.42
C GLN A 179 2.26 -18.47 1.93
N ILE A 180 3.30 -17.71 1.59
CA ILE A 180 3.68 -17.57 0.17
C ILE A 180 4.34 -18.85 -0.31
N VAL A 181 3.73 -19.49 -1.29
CA VAL A 181 4.17 -20.76 -1.89
C VAL A 181 5.19 -20.53 -3.00
N GLY A 182 5.02 -19.46 -3.77
CA GLY A 182 5.89 -19.14 -4.89
C GLY A 182 5.51 -17.84 -5.59
N CYS A 183 6.38 -17.42 -6.50
CA CYS A 183 6.11 -16.32 -7.42
C CYS A 183 5.99 -16.81 -8.86
N ILE A 184 5.22 -16.10 -9.67
CA ILE A 184 5.08 -16.32 -11.11
C ILE A 184 5.50 -15.04 -11.84
N ASP A 185 6.34 -15.14 -12.87
CA ASP A 185 6.77 -13.97 -13.66
C ASP A 185 7.18 -14.44 -15.07
N ASP A 186 6.74 -13.73 -16.11
CA ASP A 186 7.07 -14.08 -17.50
C ASP A 186 8.49 -13.68 -17.92
N ASP A 187 9.18 -12.86 -17.12
CA ASP A 187 10.57 -12.54 -17.38
C ASP A 187 11.45 -13.78 -17.20
N LYS A 188 11.89 -14.34 -18.34
CA LYS A 188 12.77 -15.51 -18.40
C LYS A 188 14.03 -15.37 -17.56
N LYS A 189 14.51 -14.14 -17.29
CA LYS A 189 15.68 -13.91 -16.45
C LYS A 189 15.42 -14.20 -14.97
N LYS A 190 14.16 -14.08 -14.52
CA LYS A 190 13.75 -14.26 -13.12
C LYS A 190 13.31 -15.69 -12.80
N LEU A 191 13.00 -16.49 -13.81
CA LEU A 191 12.67 -17.90 -13.63
C LEU A 191 13.78 -18.62 -12.86
N LYS A 192 13.41 -19.43 -11.87
CA LYS A 192 14.32 -20.15 -10.95
C LYS A 192 15.20 -19.26 -10.06
N GLN A 193 14.98 -17.93 -10.06
CA GLN A 193 15.57 -17.04 -9.06
C GLN A 193 14.70 -17.02 -7.79
N THR A 194 15.30 -16.56 -6.70
CA THR A 194 14.61 -16.41 -5.40
C THR A 194 14.49 -14.95 -5.03
N LEU A 195 13.29 -14.51 -4.67
CA LEU A 195 12.97 -13.18 -4.15
C LEU A 195 12.61 -13.31 -2.67
N HIS A 196 13.41 -12.74 -1.77
CA HIS A 196 13.23 -12.84 -0.30
C HIS A 196 13.17 -14.26 0.30
N GLY A 197 13.66 -15.25 -0.45
CA GLY A 197 13.61 -16.68 -0.10
C GLY A 197 12.45 -17.44 -0.75
N VAL A 198 11.59 -16.77 -1.53
CA VAL A 198 10.50 -17.35 -2.32
C VAL A 198 10.97 -17.55 -3.75
N SER A 199 10.78 -18.75 -4.31
CA SER A 199 11.21 -19.08 -5.66
C SER A 199 10.21 -18.61 -6.72
N VAL A 200 10.71 -18.18 -7.88
CA VAL A 200 9.89 -17.97 -9.08
C VAL A 200 9.69 -19.32 -9.77
N LEU A 201 8.48 -19.86 -9.68
CA LEU A 201 8.12 -21.24 -10.05
C LEU A 201 7.89 -21.41 -11.55
N GLY A 202 7.40 -20.37 -12.23
CA GLY A 202 7.05 -20.44 -13.65
C GLY A 202 6.49 -19.14 -14.21
N SER A 203 5.90 -19.25 -15.40
CA SER A 203 5.25 -18.19 -16.16
C SER A 203 3.72 -18.15 -15.93
N VAL A 204 3.05 -17.11 -16.43
CA VAL A 204 1.59 -16.92 -16.23
C VAL A 204 0.78 -18.07 -16.84
N ASP A 205 1.26 -18.66 -17.92
CA ASP A 205 0.55 -19.74 -18.61
C ASP A 205 0.61 -21.08 -17.81
N GLU A 206 1.56 -21.21 -16.88
CA GLU A 206 1.75 -22.39 -16.02
C GLU A 206 1.03 -22.28 -14.67
N ILE A 207 0.30 -21.18 -14.42
CA ILE A 207 -0.36 -20.91 -13.13
C ILE A 207 -1.25 -22.09 -12.70
N LYS A 208 -2.04 -22.66 -13.61
CA LYS A 208 -2.96 -23.76 -13.29
C LYS A 208 -2.23 -24.99 -12.77
N GLU A 209 -1.22 -25.45 -13.50
CA GLU A 209 -0.44 -26.64 -13.13
C GLU A 209 0.29 -26.43 -11.81
N ILE A 210 0.86 -25.23 -11.60
CA ILE A 210 1.57 -24.87 -10.37
C ILE A 210 0.61 -24.77 -9.19
N SER A 211 -0.56 -24.17 -9.38
CA SER A 211 -1.59 -24.04 -8.33
C SER A 211 -2.09 -25.40 -7.83
N GLU A 212 -2.29 -26.36 -8.73
CA GLU A 212 -2.70 -27.73 -8.39
C GLU A 212 -1.56 -28.48 -7.68
N LYS A 213 -0.35 -28.43 -8.22
CA LYS A 213 0.82 -29.14 -7.67
C LYS A 213 1.19 -28.65 -6.27
N GLU A 214 1.12 -27.35 -6.05
CA GLU A 214 1.58 -26.72 -4.83
C GLU A 214 0.43 -26.42 -3.84
N ALA A 215 -0.78 -26.96 -4.08
CA ALA A 215 -1.97 -26.81 -3.25
C ALA A 215 -2.21 -25.35 -2.82
N VAL A 216 -2.40 -24.47 -3.80
CA VAL A 216 -2.60 -23.03 -3.57
C VAL A 216 -4.06 -22.75 -3.21
N ASP A 217 -4.30 -21.94 -2.18
CA ASP A 217 -5.63 -21.53 -1.74
C ASP A 217 -6.07 -20.20 -2.39
N GLU A 218 -5.12 -19.30 -2.68
CA GLU A 218 -5.41 -17.95 -3.18
C GLU A 218 -4.29 -17.43 -4.11
N ILE A 219 -4.66 -16.62 -5.11
CA ILE A 219 -3.71 -15.96 -6.01
C ILE A 219 -3.75 -14.45 -5.82
N ILE A 220 -2.58 -13.83 -5.63
CA ILE A 220 -2.43 -12.36 -5.50
C ILE A 220 -1.63 -11.82 -6.67
N ILE A 221 -2.26 -10.95 -7.48
CA ILE A 221 -1.63 -10.26 -8.60
C ILE A 221 -0.91 -9.01 -8.07
N ALA A 222 0.41 -8.99 -8.22
CA ALA A 222 1.32 -7.92 -7.82
C ALA A 222 2.05 -7.32 -9.04
N ILE A 223 1.33 -7.10 -10.14
CA ILE A 223 1.82 -6.45 -11.37
C ILE A 223 1.25 -5.03 -11.47
N SER A 224 1.87 -4.08 -10.77
CA SER A 224 1.33 -2.71 -10.63
C SER A 224 1.36 -1.86 -11.91
N ALA A 225 2.03 -2.32 -12.97
CA ALA A 225 2.20 -1.60 -14.24
C ALA A 225 1.80 -2.43 -15.47
N ALA A 226 0.98 -3.47 -15.29
CA ALA A 226 0.51 -4.33 -16.38
C ALA A 226 -0.28 -3.53 -17.42
N SER A 227 -0.12 -3.88 -18.70
CA SER A 227 -1.03 -3.41 -19.74
C SER A 227 -2.43 -4.02 -19.60
N ALA A 228 -3.47 -3.43 -20.21
CA ALA A 228 -4.83 -3.99 -20.17
C ALA A 228 -4.89 -5.43 -20.72
N MET A 229 -4.15 -5.70 -21.79
CA MET A 229 -4.09 -7.01 -22.43
C MET A 229 -3.40 -8.03 -21.52
N GLU A 230 -2.30 -7.62 -20.89
CA GLU A 230 -1.55 -8.45 -19.95
C GLU A 230 -2.36 -8.74 -18.68
N MET A 231 -3.02 -7.73 -18.10
CA MET A 231 -3.88 -7.92 -16.93
C MET A 231 -5.05 -8.86 -17.23
N ARG A 232 -5.68 -8.75 -18.41
CA ARG A 232 -6.72 -9.70 -18.83
C ARG A 232 -6.18 -11.12 -19.01
N ARG A 233 -4.98 -11.26 -19.58
CA ARG A 233 -4.33 -12.58 -19.73
C ARG A 233 -4.08 -13.21 -18.36
N VAL A 234 -3.49 -12.44 -17.44
CA VAL A 234 -3.19 -12.89 -16.07
C VAL A 234 -4.46 -13.26 -15.32
N VAL A 235 -5.48 -12.40 -15.34
CA VAL A 235 -6.77 -12.67 -14.67
C VAL A 235 -7.45 -13.88 -15.29
N GLY A 236 -7.45 -14.02 -16.62
CA GLY A 236 -8.00 -15.21 -17.29
C GLY A 236 -7.28 -16.51 -16.91
N ALA A 237 -5.95 -16.47 -16.79
CA ALA A 237 -5.16 -17.60 -16.31
C ALA A 237 -5.48 -17.96 -14.84
N CYS A 238 -5.67 -16.95 -13.98
CA CYS A 238 -6.10 -17.14 -12.60
C CYS A 238 -7.53 -17.72 -12.51
N GLU A 239 -8.47 -17.19 -13.30
CA GLU A 239 -9.87 -17.65 -13.30
C GLU A 239 -9.99 -19.12 -13.73
N ALA A 240 -9.15 -19.57 -14.67
CA ALA A 240 -9.09 -20.97 -15.10
C ALA A 240 -8.71 -21.96 -13.99
N THR A 241 -8.18 -21.48 -12.86
CA THR A 241 -7.87 -22.31 -11.67
C THR A 241 -9.06 -22.50 -10.74
N GLY A 242 -10.09 -21.65 -10.82
CA GLY A 242 -11.20 -21.63 -9.86
C GLY A 242 -10.85 -21.05 -8.48
N LEU A 243 -9.62 -20.60 -8.26
CA LEU A 243 -9.17 -20.04 -6.98
C LEU A 243 -9.55 -18.55 -6.83
N PRO A 244 -9.78 -18.07 -5.59
CA PRO A 244 -9.94 -16.64 -5.32
C PRO A 244 -8.74 -15.83 -5.83
N CYS A 245 -9.03 -14.80 -6.63
CA CYS A 245 -8.02 -13.90 -7.19
C CYS A 245 -8.14 -12.49 -6.60
N LYS A 246 -7.04 -11.97 -6.04
CA LYS A 246 -6.91 -10.61 -5.51
C LYS A 246 -5.78 -9.86 -6.22
N THR A 247 -5.77 -8.54 -6.10
CA THR A 247 -4.73 -7.68 -6.69
C THR A 247 -4.27 -6.61 -5.72
N VAL A 248 -3.00 -6.22 -5.86
CA VAL A 248 -2.44 -5.03 -5.22
C VAL A 248 -2.78 -3.80 -6.07
N PRO A 249 -3.23 -2.68 -5.48
CA PRO A 249 -3.48 -1.43 -6.20
C PRO A 249 -2.23 -0.89 -6.93
N GLY A 250 -2.45 -0.16 -8.03
CA GLY A 250 -1.37 0.53 -8.74
C GLY A 250 -0.72 1.65 -7.89
N VAL A 251 0.50 2.04 -8.25
CA VAL A 251 1.32 3.02 -7.50
C VAL A 251 0.59 4.37 -7.28
N GLY A 252 -0.28 4.80 -8.20
CA GLY A 252 -1.05 6.04 -8.09
C GLY A 252 -2.30 5.99 -7.19
N GLU A 253 -2.71 4.80 -6.74
CA GLU A 253 -3.75 4.59 -5.72
C GLU A 253 -3.15 4.47 -4.30
N LEU A 254 -1.84 4.24 -4.17
CA LEU A 254 -1.15 4.12 -2.88
C LEU A 254 -0.78 5.51 -2.34
N ILE A 255 -1.36 5.88 -1.19
CA ILE A 255 -1.24 7.21 -0.56
C ILE A 255 0.22 7.60 -0.25
N GLU A 256 1.13 6.63 -0.11
CA GLU A 256 2.55 6.87 0.22
C GLU A 256 3.53 6.00 -0.59
N GLY A 257 3.08 5.33 -1.67
CA GLY A 257 3.91 4.37 -2.42
C GLY A 257 4.32 3.11 -1.62
N LYS A 258 3.80 2.96 -0.41
CA LYS A 258 3.89 1.75 0.43
C LYS A 258 2.75 0.82 0.03
N VAL A 259 3.10 -0.36 -0.49
CA VAL A 259 2.15 -1.47 -0.61
C VAL A 259 1.85 -1.92 0.81
N SER A 260 0.57 -2.00 1.16
CA SER A 260 0.12 -2.60 2.42
C SER A 260 -0.71 -3.86 2.16
N VAL A 261 -0.67 -4.88 3.02
CA VAL A 261 -1.52 -6.07 2.88
C VAL A 261 -2.99 -5.73 3.08
N GLY A 262 -3.28 -4.69 3.88
CA GLY A 262 -4.62 -4.11 3.98
C GLY A 262 -5.14 -3.47 2.69
N SER A 263 -4.27 -3.20 1.70
CA SER A 263 -4.65 -2.67 0.39
C SER A 263 -5.05 -3.75 -0.62
N ILE A 264 -4.83 -5.03 -0.30
CA ILE A 264 -5.17 -6.16 -1.17
C ILE A 264 -6.69 -6.25 -1.31
N ARG A 265 -7.17 -6.22 -2.55
CA ARG A 265 -8.60 -6.25 -2.87
C ARG A 265 -8.92 -7.24 -3.97
N LYS A 266 -10.18 -7.64 -4.09
CA LYS A 266 -10.64 -8.41 -5.26
C LYS A 266 -10.33 -7.64 -6.54
N VAL A 267 -10.00 -8.37 -7.61
CA VAL A 267 -9.82 -7.79 -8.94
C VAL A 267 -11.10 -7.05 -9.34
N ARG A 268 -10.99 -5.78 -9.73
CA ARG A 268 -12.13 -4.99 -10.20
C ARG A 268 -12.03 -4.80 -11.72
N TYR A 269 -13.15 -4.46 -12.34
CA TYR A 269 -13.21 -4.19 -13.78
C TYR A 269 -12.26 -3.05 -14.22
N GLU A 270 -12.03 -2.07 -13.35
CA GLU A 270 -11.09 -0.96 -13.59
C GLU A 270 -9.67 -1.46 -13.86
N ASP A 271 -9.27 -2.54 -13.19
CA ASP A 271 -7.94 -3.12 -13.37
C ASP A 271 -7.80 -3.74 -14.77
N LEU A 272 -8.91 -4.23 -15.36
CA LEU A 272 -8.97 -4.82 -16.71
C LEU A 272 -9.02 -3.80 -17.85
N LEU A 273 -9.22 -2.52 -17.52
CA LEU A 273 -9.19 -1.42 -18.50
C LEU A 273 -7.75 -0.95 -18.78
N GLY A 274 -6.81 -1.26 -17.87
CA GLY A 274 -5.36 -1.09 -18.03
C GLY A 274 -4.91 0.27 -18.58
N ARG A 275 -5.54 1.35 -18.11
CA ARG A 275 -5.14 2.70 -18.49
C ARG A 275 -4.01 3.18 -17.58
N ARG A 276 -2.93 3.69 -18.17
CA ARG A 276 -1.89 4.41 -17.43
C ARG A 276 -2.52 5.69 -16.86
N GLN A 277 -2.57 5.82 -15.54
CA GLN A 277 -3.09 7.02 -14.89
C GLN A 277 -2.29 8.24 -15.38
N VAL A 278 -2.99 9.34 -15.64
CA VAL A 278 -2.36 10.60 -16.08
C VAL A 278 -1.51 11.14 -14.93
N GLU A 279 -0.24 11.44 -15.20
CA GLU A 279 0.62 12.16 -14.27
C GLU A 279 0.16 13.61 -14.14
N LEU A 280 -0.20 14.02 -12.93
CA LEU A 280 -0.74 15.35 -12.68
C LEU A 280 0.35 16.36 -12.40
N ASN A 281 0.18 17.56 -12.94
CA ASN A 281 0.97 18.71 -12.52
C ASN A 281 0.42 19.29 -11.21
N LEU A 282 0.78 18.67 -10.08
CA LEU A 282 0.31 19.07 -8.76
C LEU A 282 0.64 20.53 -8.41
N LYS A 283 1.76 21.06 -8.90
CA LYS A 283 2.15 22.46 -8.66
C LYS A 283 1.19 23.44 -9.33
N GLN A 284 0.81 23.16 -10.58
CA GLN A 284 -0.13 23.99 -11.32
C GLN A 284 -1.52 23.97 -10.66
N ILE A 285 -1.98 22.78 -10.25
CA ILE A 285 -3.28 22.61 -9.58
C ILE A 285 -3.30 23.35 -8.23
N GLY A 286 -2.25 23.19 -7.41
CA GLY A 286 -2.13 23.88 -6.13
C GLY A 286 -2.15 25.41 -6.26
N GLY A 287 -1.55 25.96 -7.33
CA GLY A 287 -1.42 27.41 -7.53
C GLY A 287 -2.74 28.19 -7.56
N TYR A 288 -3.87 27.56 -7.92
CA TYR A 288 -5.18 28.20 -7.92
C TYR A 288 -6.15 27.65 -6.86
N LEU A 289 -5.76 26.65 -6.07
CA LEU A 289 -6.61 26.06 -5.03
C LEU A 289 -6.15 26.37 -3.60
N THR A 290 -4.84 26.42 -3.36
CA THR A 290 -4.29 26.60 -2.00
C THR A 290 -4.68 27.95 -1.43
N GLY A 291 -5.23 27.94 -0.21
CA GLY A 291 -5.71 29.15 0.48
C GLY A 291 -6.90 29.84 -0.20
N LYS A 292 -7.56 29.20 -1.18
CA LYS A 292 -8.72 29.77 -1.89
C LYS A 292 -10.04 29.34 -1.28
N ARG A 293 -11.08 30.15 -1.51
CA ARG A 293 -12.47 29.78 -1.25
C ARG A 293 -13.00 29.07 -2.50
N VAL A 294 -13.21 27.77 -2.42
CA VAL A 294 -13.55 26.94 -3.57
C VAL A 294 -14.98 26.46 -3.42
N MET A 295 -15.81 26.66 -4.44
CA MET A 295 -17.19 26.19 -4.48
C MET A 295 -17.32 25.04 -5.48
N VAL A 296 -18.05 24.00 -5.10
CA VAL A 296 -18.41 22.87 -5.98
C VAL A 296 -19.93 22.74 -5.99
N THR A 297 -20.56 22.95 -7.15
CA THR A 297 -22.00 22.68 -7.31
C THR A 297 -22.21 21.25 -7.83
N GLY A 298 -23.27 20.58 -7.39
CA GLY A 298 -23.43 19.15 -7.59
C GLY A 298 -22.39 18.36 -6.80
N GLY A 299 -21.97 18.93 -5.65
CA GLY A 299 -20.83 18.49 -4.87
C GLY A 299 -20.99 17.11 -4.23
N VAL A 300 -22.20 16.56 -4.21
CA VAL A 300 -22.51 15.22 -3.69
C VAL A 300 -22.63 14.19 -4.82
N GLY A 301 -22.71 14.64 -6.08
CA GLY A 301 -22.73 13.77 -7.26
C GLY A 301 -21.44 12.95 -7.43
N SER A 302 -21.45 11.98 -8.36
CA SER A 302 -20.29 11.09 -8.57
C SER A 302 -18.99 11.85 -8.88
N ILE A 303 -19.06 12.91 -9.69
CA ILE A 303 -17.89 13.74 -10.04
C ILE A 303 -17.64 14.80 -8.98
N GLY A 304 -18.70 15.50 -8.53
CA GLY A 304 -18.58 16.56 -7.54
C GLY A 304 -17.98 16.09 -6.22
N SER A 305 -18.41 14.93 -5.71
CA SER A 305 -17.89 14.37 -4.46
C SER A 305 -16.40 14.04 -4.55
N GLU A 306 -15.96 13.53 -5.70
CA GLU A 306 -14.54 13.28 -5.93
C GLU A 306 -13.75 14.57 -6.12
N LEU A 307 -14.31 15.58 -6.80
CA LEU A 307 -13.70 16.91 -6.86
C LEU A 307 -13.49 17.48 -5.46
N CYS A 308 -14.50 17.42 -4.59
CA CYS A 308 -14.38 17.82 -3.18
C CYS A 308 -13.22 17.07 -2.49
N ARG A 309 -13.17 15.73 -2.59
CA ARG A 309 -12.11 14.89 -2.00
C ARG A 309 -10.70 15.17 -2.54
N GLN A 310 -10.58 15.65 -3.77
CA GLN A 310 -9.28 16.01 -4.35
C GLN A 310 -8.88 17.45 -4.00
N ILE A 311 -9.83 18.38 -4.02
CA ILE A 311 -9.61 19.80 -3.70
C ILE A 311 -9.09 19.96 -2.26
N ILE A 312 -9.65 19.24 -1.29
CA ILE A 312 -9.20 19.33 0.13
C ILE A 312 -7.70 19.03 0.31
N ARG A 313 -7.09 18.23 -0.58
CA ARG A 313 -5.67 17.86 -0.52
C ARG A 313 -4.74 19.03 -0.84
N PHE A 314 -5.26 20.07 -1.48
CA PHE A 314 -4.52 21.30 -1.81
C PHE A 314 -4.64 22.38 -0.74
N ALA A 315 -5.24 22.07 0.42
CA ALA A 315 -5.43 23.00 1.54
C ALA A 315 -6.11 24.32 1.10
N PRO A 316 -7.35 24.27 0.56
CA PRO A 316 -8.13 25.48 0.34
C PRO A 316 -8.39 26.20 1.67
N LYS A 317 -8.71 27.49 1.63
CA LYS A 317 -9.15 28.23 2.83
C LYS A 317 -10.53 27.78 3.30
N LYS A 318 -11.41 27.47 2.34
CA LYS A 318 -12.79 27.08 2.58
C LYS A 318 -13.30 26.26 1.40
N LEU A 319 -14.08 25.21 1.67
CA LEU A 319 -14.78 24.43 0.65
C LEU A 319 -16.30 24.59 0.81
N ILE A 320 -16.94 25.19 -0.18
CA ILE A 320 -18.40 25.36 -0.26
C ILE A 320 -18.99 24.26 -1.15
N ILE A 321 -19.91 23.46 -0.62
CA ILE A 321 -20.47 22.29 -1.31
C ILE A 321 -21.96 22.54 -1.52
N VAL A 322 -22.37 22.80 -2.76
CA VAL A 322 -23.76 23.09 -3.12
C VAL A 322 -24.39 21.87 -3.76
N ASP A 323 -25.50 21.39 -3.23
CA ASP A 323 -26.27 20.27 -3.80
C ASP A 323 -27.74 20.33 -3.36
N ILE A 324 -28.60 19.55 -4.00
CA ILE A 324 -30.00 19.34 -3.59
C ILE A 324 -30.16 18.08 -2.74
N ASN A 325 -29.14 17.21 -2.71
CA ASN A 325 -29.15 16.00 -1.92
C ASN A 325 -28.77 16.28 -0.46
N GLU A 326 -29.79 16.44 0.38
CA GLU A 326 -29.65 16.67 1.83
C GLU A 326 -28.77 15.62 2.52
N SER A 327 -29.13 14.33 2.40
CA SER A 327 -28.42 13.25 3.11
C SER A 327 -26.95 13.19 2.70
N GLY A 328 -26.65 13.32 1.41
CA GLY A 328 -25.26 13.24 0.98
C GLY A 328 -24.44 14.51 1.27
N LEU A 329 -25.07 15.68 1.48
CA LEU A 329 -24.39 16.85 2.03
C LEU A 329 -24.01 16.60 3.49
N TYR A 330 -24.93 16.08 4.29
CA TYR A 330 -24.69 15.72 5.69
C TYR A 330 -23.58 14.67 5.83
N ASP A 331 -23.66 13.57 5.09
CA ASP A 331 -22.67 12.49 5.13
C ASP A 331 -21.27 13.00 4.77
N MET A 332 -21.17 13.86 3.76
CA MET A 332 -19.90 14.43 3.33
C MET A 332 -19.31 15.41 4.34
N GLU A 333 -20.17 16.24 4.97
CA GLU A 333 -19.74 17.13 6.04
C GLU A 333 -19.18 16.35 7.22
N MET A 334 -19.87 15.29 7.66
CA MET A 334 -19.41 14.44 8.76
C MET A 334 -18.08 13.74 8.43
N ASP A 335 -17.93 13.19 7.21
CA ASP A 335 -16.70 12.54 6.77
C ASP A 335 -15.51 13.51 6.75
N PHE A 336 -15.71 14.74 6.26
CA PHE A 336 -14.64 15.73 6.21
C PHE A 336 -14.31 16.31 7.58
N LYS A 337 -15.29 16.60 8.43
CA LYS A 337 -15.04 17.06 9.81
C LYS A 337 -14.26 16.04 10.63
N ALA A 338 -14.56 14.74 10.47
CA ALA A 338 -13.84 13.68 11.16
C ALA A 338 -12.37 13.58 10.73
N ARG A 339 -12.05 13.88 9.47
CA ARG A 339 -10.68 13.77 8.92
C ARG A 339 -9.87 15.07 9.00
N LEU A 340 -10.54 16.21 8.94
CA LEU A 340 -9.96 17.55 8.80
C LEU A 340 -10.73 18.55 9.69
N PRO A 341 -10.58 18.49 11.02
CA PRO A 341 -11.37 19.29 11.96
C PRO A 341 -11.17 20.80 11.81
N ASP A 342 -9.99 21.24 11.34
CA ASP A 342 -9.65 22.66 11.19
C ASP A 342 -10.06 23.25 9.83
N MET A 343 -10.54 22.43 8.88
CA MET A 343 -10.94 22.89 7.56
C MET A 343 -12.38 23.41 7.58
N GLU A 344 -12.59 24.62 7.07
CA GLU A 344 -13.93 25.18 6.97
C GLU A 344 -14.70 24.57 5.77
N ILE A 345 -15.67 23.71 6.08
CA ILE A 345 -16.59 23.09 5.12
C ILE A 345 -17.97 23.74 5.28
N VAL A 346 -18.53 24.24 4.18
CA VAL A 346 -19.86 24.88 4.16
C VAL A 346 -20.79 24.09 3.24
N PRO A 347 -21.62 23.17 3.77
CA PRO A 347 -22.67 22.52 2.99
C PRO A 347 -23.81 23.51 2.73
N VAL A 348 -24.30 23.53 1.50
CA VAL A 348 -25.37 24.41 1.03
C VAL A 348 -26.41 23.56 0.31
N LEU A 349 -27.55 23.36 0.99
CA LEU A 349 -28.72 22.70 0.41
C LEU A 349 -29.50 23.70 -0.45
N CYS A 350 -29.26 23.70 -1.75
CA CYS A 350 -29.86 24.67 -2.66
C CYS A 350 -29.89 24.17 -4.11
N PRO A 351 -31.03 24.26 -4.81
CA PRO A 351 -31.08 24.14 -6.27
C PRO A 351 -30.32 25.31 -6.92
N ILE A 352 -29.43 25.01 -7.87
CA ILE A 352 -28.61 26.04 -8.53
C ILE A 352 -29.43 27.05 -9.36
N GLN A 353 -30.69 26.76 -9.64
CA GLN A 353 -31.61 27.64 -10.36
C GLN A 353 -32.21 28.71 -9.47
N ASP A 354 -32.16 28.54 -8.14
CA ASP A 354 -32.63 29.54 -7.18
C ASP A 354 -31.62 30.69 -7.09
N ARG A 355 -31.80 31.66 -7.99
CA ARG A 355 -30.93 32.83 -8.09
C ARG A 355 -30.87 33.65 -6.80
N HIS A 356 -31.96 33.70 -6.04
CA HIS A 356 -32.05 34.52 -4.83
C HIS A 356 -31.26 33.91 -3.67
N VAL A 357 -31.37 32.59 -3.49
CA VAL A 357 -30.57 31.89 -2.48
C VAL A 357 -29.10 31.85 -2.94
N MET A 358 -28.85 31.50 -4.19
CA MET A 358 -27.48 31.41 -4.71
C MET A 358 -26.75 32.76 -4.68
N SER A 359 -27.42 33.88 -4.95
CA SER A 359 -26.80 35.21 -4.84
C SER A 359 -26.32 35.51 -3.40
N ARG A 360 -27.17 35.24 -2.41
CA ARG A 360 -26.82 35.40 -0.98
C ARG A 360 -25.63 34.53 -0.59
N ILE A 361 -25.55 33.30 -1.11
CA ILE A 361 -24.41 32.40 -0.87
C ILE A 361 -23.14 32.95 -1.53
N PHE A 362 -23.20 33.46 -2.77
CA PHE A 362 -22.06 34.09 -3.43
C PHE A 362 -21.59 35.35 -2.70
N GLU A 363 -22.50 36.19 -2.21
CA GLU A 363 -22.19 37.39 -1.43
C GLU A 363 -21.54 37.08 -0.08
N ARG A 364 -22.07 36.06 0.63
CA ARG A 364 -21.59 35.64 1.95
C ARG A 364 -20.25 34.91 1.86
N GLU A 365 -20.15 33.92 0.98
CA GLU A 365 -19.00 33.01 0.92
C GLU A 365 -17.90 33.49 -0.04
N LYS A 366 -18.22 34.38 -0.98
CA LYS A 366 -17.28 35.03 -1.91
C LYS A 366 -16.31 34.05 -2.58
N PRO A 367 -16.81 33.01 -3.28
CA PRO A 367 -15.94 31.99 -3.89
C PRO A 367 -14.94 32.62 -4.87
N GLU A 368 -13.71 32.11 -4.89
CA GLU A 368 -12.66 32.55 -5.83
C GLU A 368 -12.54 31.60 -7.04
N VAL A 369 -12.92 30.33 -6.82
CA VAL A 369 -12.90 29.26 -7.82
C VAL A 369 -14.20 28.47 -7.72
N VAL A 370 -14.84 28.23 -8.86
CA VAL A 370 -16.09 27.47 -8.93
C VAL A 370 -15.90 26.25 -9.83
N PHE A 371 -16.24 25.07 -9.34
CA PHE A 371 -16.40 23.87 -10.15
C PHE A 371 -17.90 23.57 -10.29
N HIS A 372 -18.40 23.66 -11.52
CA HIS A 372 -19.81 23.44 -11.82
C HIS A 372 -20.06 22.02 -12.33
N ALA A 373 -20.46 21.12 -11.42
CA ALA A 373 -20.72 19.70 -11.70
C ALA A 373 -22.21 19.31 -11.56
N ALA A 374 -23.09 20.24 -11.16
CA ALA A 374 -24.53 20.01 -11.09
C ALA A 374 -25.15 19.91 -12.49
N ALA A 375 -25.75 18.75 -12.81
CA ALA A 375 -26.53 18.51 -14.01
C ALA A 375 -27.34 17.20 -13.91
N TYR A 376 -28.46 17.14 -14.60
CA TYR A 376 -29.12 15.87 -14.92
C TYR A 376 -28.46 15.22 -16.13
N LYS A 377 -28.20 13.92 -16.04
CA LYS A 377 -27.39 13.17 -17.02
C LYS A 377 -28.09 11.98 -17.68
N HIS A 378 -29.26 11.57 -17.17
CA HIS A 378 -29.93 10.35 -17.66
C HIS A 378 -30.66 10.65 -18.97
N VAL A 379 -30.09 10.21 -20.09
CA VAL A 379 -30.65 10.43 -21.43
C VAL A 379 -32.14 10.02 -21.51
N PRO A 380 -32.54 8.78 -21.14
CA PRO A 380 -33.95 8.40 -21.26
C PRO A 380 -34.89 9.27 -20.43
N MET A 381 -34.47 9.68 -19.22
CA MET A 381 -35.28 10.54 -18.36
C MET A 381 -35.46 11.94 -18.95
N LEU A 382 -34.42 12.48 -19.59
CA LEU A 382 -34.48 13.82 -20.17
C LEU A 382 -35.10 13.87 -21.57
N GLU A 383 -35.20 12.74 -22.27
CA GLU A 383 -36.08 12.62 -23.44
C GLU A 383 -37.55 12.67 -23.02
N LEU A 384 -37.91 12.07 -21.87
CA LEU A 384 -39.28 12.12 -21.32
C LEU A 384 -39.60 13.47 -20.66
N HIS A 385 -38.59 14.13 -20.08
CA HIS A 385 -38.74 15.39 -19.35
C HIS A 385 -37.76 16.46 -19.88
N PRO A 386 -37.92 16.91 -21.13
CA PRO A 386 -36.98 17.85 -21.75
C PRO A 386 -36.96 19.23 -21.07
N TRP A 387 -38.08 19.66 -20.46
CA TRP A 387 -38.14 20.89 -19.68
C TRP A 387 -37.18 20.86 -18.49
N GLU A 388 -36.99 19.71 -17.84
CA GLU A 388 -36.00 19.56 -16.76
C GLU A 388 -34.56 19.68 -17.26
N ALA A 389 -34.29 19.25 -18.50
CA ALA A 389 -32.96 19.47 -19.10
C ALA A 389 -32.70 20.97 -19.32
N VAL A 390 -33.72 21.72 -19.73
CA VAL A 390 -33.62 23.18 -19.90
C VAL A 390 -33.46 23.87 -18.55
N LEU A 391 -34.37 23.64 -17.61
CA LEU A 391 -34.36 24.29 -16.29
C LEU A 391 -33.09 23.93 -15.52
N ASN A 392 -32.76 22.64 -15.44
CA ASN A 392 -31.65 22.22 -14.59
C ASN A 392 -30.29 22.47 -15.25
N ASN A 393 -30.11 22.08 -16.51
CA ASN A 393 -28.79 22.12 -17.15
C ASN A 393 -28.50 23.43 -17.88
N ILE A 394 -29.51 24.15 -18.39
CA ILE A 394 -29.28 25.42 -19.09
C ILE A 394 -29.45 26.59 -18.12
N VAL A 395 -30.65 26.76 -17.55
CA VAL A 395 -30.95 27.89 -16.64
C VAL A 395 -30.10 27.80 -15.36
N GLY A 396 -29.91 26.59 -14.82
CA GLY A 396 -29.00 26.38 -13.69
C GLY A 396 -27.55 26.75 -14.00
N THR A 397 -27.02 26.36 -15.16
CA THR A 397 -25.67 26.76 -15.58
C THR A 397 -25.58 28.27 -15.81
N GLN A 398 -26.58 28.88 -16.43
CA GLN A 398 -26.64 30.33 -16.64
C GLN A 398 -26.61 31.08 -15.30
N CYS A 399 -27.41 30.67 -14.32
CA CYS A 399 -27.43 31.27 -12.99
C CYS A 399 -26.05 31.24 -12.31
N VAL A 400 -25.35 30.10 -12.38
CA VAL A 400 -23.99 29.98 -11.82
C VAL A 400 -23.01 30.89 -12.56
N LEU A 401 -23.07 30.96 -13.90
CA LEU A 401 -22.19 31.82 -14.69
C LEU A 401 -22.45 33.32 -14.44
N ASP A 402 -23.71 33.73 -14.33
CA ASP A 402 -24.12 35.09 -13.96
C ASP A 402 -23.53 35.51 -12.62
N LEU A 403 -23.66 34.63 -11.61
CA LEU A 403 -23.13 34.90 -10.27
C LEU A 403 -21.61 34.89 -10.24
N CYS A 404 -20.96 34.03 -11.04
CA CYS A 404 -19.51 34.06 -11.20
C CYS A 404 -19.03 35.39 -11.78
N ALA A 405 -19.71 35.89 -12.82
CA ALA A 405 -19.39 37.17 -13.44
C ALA A 405 -19.63 38.34 -12.47
N GLY A 406 -20.79 38.39 -11.83
CA GLY A 406 -21.16 39.47 -10.91
C GLY A 406 -20.30 39.53 -9.64
N ALA A 407 -19.84 38.38 -9.14
CA ALA A 407 -18.98 38.31 -7.95
C ALA A 407 -17.47 38.38 -8.26
N GLY A 408 -17.08 38.53 -9.54
CA GLY A 408 -15.68 38.58 -9.94
C GLY A 408 -14.91 37.27 -9.68
N VAL A 409 -15.57 36.12 -9.80
CA VAL A 409 -14.94 34.80 -9.65
C VAL A 409 -13.87 34.65 -10.71
N ARG A 410 -12.64 34.34 -10.27
CA ARG A 410 -11.47 34.33 -11.17
C ARG A 410 -11.48 33.16 -12.14
N ARG A 411 -12.07 32.03 -11.76
CA ARG A 411 -12.08 30.78 -12.53
C ARG A 411 -13.38 30.01 -12.30
N CYS A 412 -14.05 29.64 -13.38
CA CYS A 412 -15.18 28.73 -13.35
C CYS A 412 -14.94 27.55 -14.30
N VAL A 413 -14.91 26.33 -13.76
CA VAL A 413 -14.72 25.10 -14.52
C VAL A 413 -16.06 24.39 -14.64
N VAL A 414 -16.61 24.33 -15.84
CA VAL A 414 -17.89 23.69 -16.16
C VAL A 414 -17.64 22.26 -16.63
N VAL A 415 -18.22 21.30 -15.90
CA VAL A 415 -18.16 19.87 -16.24
C VAL A 415 -19.11 19.60 -17.42
N SER A 416 -18.55 19.06 -18.50
CA SER A 416 -19.27 18.69 -19.72
C SER A 416 -19.06 17.21 -20.08
N THR A 417 -19.58 16.77 -21.22
CA THR A 417 -19.64 15.36 -21.64
C THR A 417 -19.39 15.23 -23.14
N ASP A 418 -18.84 14.09 -23.56
CA ASP A 418 -18.76 13.67 -24.96
C ASP A 418 -20.10 13.79 -25.72
N LYS A 419 -21.24 13.61 -25.05
CA LYS A 419 -22.59 13.71 -25.63
C LYS A 419 -22.98 15.14 -26.07
N ALA A 420 -22.21 16.16 -25.65
CA ALA A 420 -22.38 17.53 -26.14
C ALA A 420 -21.78 17.75 -27.54
N VAL A 421 -20.98 16.81 -28.04
CA VAL A 421 -20.39 16.88 -29.39
C VAL A 421 -21.38 16.32 -30.41
N ARG A 422 -21.91 17.16 -31.30
CA ARG A 422 -22.96 16.81 -32.27
C ARG A 422 -24.11 16.03 -31.58
N PRO A 423 -24.79 16.69 -30.62
CA PRO A 423 -25.72 16.01 -29.74
C PRO A 423 -26.91 15.42 -30.51
N THR A 424 -27.25 14.16 -30.21
CA THR A 424 -28.41 13.45 -30.78
C THR A 424 -29.49 13.17 -29.74
N ASN A 425 -29.42 13.84 -28.60
CA ASN A 425 -30.33 13.70 -27.47
C ASN A 425 -30.43 15.02 -26.70
N VAL A 426 -31.54 15.22 -26.00
CA VAL A 426 -31.87 16.44 -25.24
C VAL A 426 -30.83 16.73 -24.16
N MET A 427 -30.36 15.69 -23.46
CA MET A 427 -29.33 15.84 -22.43
C MET A 427 -28.03 16.44 -23.00
N GLY A 428 -27.52 15.84 -24.08
CA GLY A 428 -26.32 16.32 -24.76
C GLY A 428 -26.49 17.73 -25.32
N ALA A 429 -27.65 18.03 -25.91
CA ALA A 429 -27.96 19.37 -26.42
C ALA A 429 -27.97 20.42 -25.29
N SER A 430 -28.58 20.12 -24.15
CA SER A 430 -28.60 21.03 -22.99
C SER A 430 -27.19 21.35 -22.48
N LYS A 431 -26.31 20.35 -22.41
CA LYS A 431 -24.90 20.54 -22.02
C LYS A 431 -24.13 21.35 -23.06
N ARG A 432 -24.42 21.16 -24.36
CA ARG A 432 -23.83 21.96 -25.44
C ARG A 432 -24.21 23.44 -25.32
N VAL A 433 -25.46 23.75 -24.98
CA VAL A 433 -25.87 25.14 -24.70
C VAL A 433 -25.11 25.71 -23.51
N GLY A 434 -24.96 24.94 -22.42
CA GLY A 434 -24.14 25.36 -21.28
C GLY A 434 -22.69 25.70 -21.63
N GLU A 435 -22.07 24.96 -22.57
CA GLU A 435 -20.72 25.30 -23.08
C GLU A 435 -20.70 26.61 -23.88
N LEU A 436 -21.72 26.85 -24.71
CA LEU A 436 -21.83 28.09 -25.48
C LEU A 436 -22.01 29.29 -24.56
N LEU A 437 -22.80 29.16 -23.49
CA LEU A 437 -22.92 30.17 -22.45
C LEU A 437 -21.56 30.42 -21.79
N ALA A 438 -20.88 29.39 -21.29
CA ALA A 438 -19.57 29.57 -20.65
C ALA A 438 -18.55 30.27 -21.57
N GLN A 439 -18.55 29.92 -22.87
CA GLN A 439 -17.71 30.54 -23.89
C GLN A 439 -18.08 32.01 -24.14
N ALA A 440 -19.37 32.34 -24.23
CA ALA A 440 -19.84 33.71 -24.41
C ALA A 440 -19.39 34.59 -23.22
N TYR A 441 -19.60 34.14 -21.99
CA TYR A 441 -19.21 34.87 -20.79
C TYR A 441 -17.68 35.04 -20.68
N ALA A 442 -16.90 34.04 -21.13
CA ALA A 442 -15.45 34.18 -21.18
C ALA A 442 -14.99 35.25 -22.17
N THR A 443 -15.67 35.35 -23.32
CA THR A 443 -15.33 36.27 -24.40
C THR A 443 -15.79 37.69 -24.10
N GLU A 444 -17.01 37.85 -23.57
CA GLU A 444 -17.65 39.15 -23.35
C GLU A 444 -17.28 39.80 -22.02
N LEU A 445 -17.05 39.01 -20.96
CA LEU A 445 -16.85 39.51 -19.60
C LEU A 445 -15.42 39.27 -19.07
N GLY A 446 -14.54 38.65 -19.88
CA GLY A 446 -13.15 38.37 -19.51
C GLY A 446 -12.97 37.35 -18.37
N ALA A 447 -14.04 36.64 -17.98
CA ALA A 447 -13.99 35.59 -16.98
C ALA A 447 -13.21 34.37 -17.50
N ARG A 448 -12.37 33.74 -16.67
CA ARG A 448 -11.71 32.47 -17.06
C ARG A 448 -12.68 31.31 -16.87
N ASN A 449 -13.60 31.16 -17.82
CA ASN A 449 -14.48 29.99 -17.89
C ASN A 449 -13.86 28.91 -18.76
N MET A 450 -13.89 27.66 -18.28
CA MET A 450 -13.36 26.51 -18.99
C MET A 450 -14.38 25.39 -18.98
N CYS A 451 -14.58 24.74 -20.12
CA CYS A 451 -15.43 23.56 -20.22
C CYS A 451 -14.57 22.31 -20.41
N VAL A 452 -14.78 21.30 -19.56
CA VAL A 452 -14.02 20.05 -19.64
C VAL A 452 -14.96 18.94 -20.09
N ARG A 453 -14.73 18.39 -21.28
CA ARG A 453 -15.46 17.24 -21.82
C ARG A 453 -14.72 15.95 -21.50
N PHE A 454 -15.47 14.93 -21.10
CA PHE A 454 -14.96 13.57 -20.96
C PHE A 454 -16.05 12.55 -21.29
N GLY A 455 -15.62 11.31 -21.47
CA GLY A 455 -16.47 10.18 -21.80
C GLY A 455 -17.23 9.62 -20.58
N ASN A 456 -17.58 8.35 -20.64
CA ASN A 456 -18.26 7.70 -19.53
C ASN A 456 -17.31 7.50 -18.35
N VAL A 457 -17.87 7.58 -17.14
CA VAL A 457 -17.14 7.37 -15.90
C VAL A 457 -17.66 6.11 -15.22
N ILE A 458 -16.73 5.20 -14.93
CA ILE A 458 -17.01 3.88 -14.36
C ILE A 458 -17.59 4.06 -12.95
N TYR A 459 -18.57 3.23 -12.58
CA TYR A 459 -19.30 3.29 -11.29
C TYR A 459 -20.03 4.59 -10.99
N SER A 460 -20.16 5.51 -11.95
CA SER A 460 -21.01 6.68 -11.71
C SER A 460 -22.45 6.24 -11.45
N VAL A 461 -23.15 6.97 -10.57
CA VAL A 461 -24.52 6.63 -10.12
C VAL A 461 -25.43 6.45 -11.33
N GLY A 462 -26.19 5.34 -11.36
CA GLY A 462 -27.11 5.02 -12.44
C GLY A 462 -26.46 4.67 -13.79
N SER A 463 -25.17 4.32 -13.82
CA SER A 463 -24.51 3.85 -15.04
C SER A 463 -24.71 2.35 -15.30
N VAL A 464 -24.25 1.88 -16.47
CA VAL A 464 -24.45 0.51 -16.95
C VAL A 464 -23.79 -0.56 -16.07
N VAL A 465 -22.61 -0.28 -15.49
CA VAL A 465 -21.88 -1.27 -14.68
C VAL A 465 -22.63 -1.60 -13.38
N PRO A 466 -23.09 -0.61 -12.57
CA PRO A 466 -23.98 -0.88 -11.44
C PRO A 466 -25.27 -1.60 -11.82
N LEU A 467 -25.84 -1.33 -13.01
CA LEU A 467 -27.04 -2.00 -13.49
C LEU A 467 -26.77 -3.49 -13.76
N PHE A 468 -25.70 -3.80 -14.50
CA PHE A 468 -25.30 -5.18 -14.80
C PHE A 468 -25.00 -5.97 -13.52
N ARG A 469 -24.29 -5.35 -12.58
CA ARG A 469 -24.04 -5.95 -11.28
C ARG A 469 -25.33 -6.31 -10.55
N LYS A 470 -26.30 -5.39 -10.48
CA LYS A 470 -27.62 -5.65 -9.87
C LYS A 470 -28.41 -6.75 -10.60
N GLN A 471 -28.30 -6.84 -11.92
CA GLN A 471 -28.95 -7.90 -12.71
C GLN A 471 -28.35 -9.27 -12.37
N ILE A 472 -27.03 -9.37 -12.32
CA ILE A 472 -26.30 -10.59 -11.99
C ILE A 472 -26.58 -11.01 -10.53
N GLU A 473 -26.53 -10.08 -9.58
CA GLU A 473 -26.83 -10.34 -8.15
C GLU A 473 -28.25 -10.86 -7.95
N ARG A 474 -29.19 -10.52 -8.83
CA ARG A 474 -30.58 -11.02 -8.83
C ARG A 474 -30.76 -12.34 -9.58
N GLY A 475 -29.70 -12.90 -10.15
CA GLY A 475 -29.76 -14.10 -11.00
C GLY A 475 -30.44 -13.87 -12.36
N GLY A 476 -30.63 -12.62 -12.77
CA GLY A 476 -31.28 -12.26 -14.04
C GLY A 476 -30.30 -12.09 -15.20
N PRO A 477 -30.79 -12.11 -16.46
CA PRO A 477 -29.95 -11.87 -17.62
C PRO A 477 -29.44 -10.42 -17.68
N VAL A 478 -28.25 -10.23 -18.25
CA VAL A 478 -27.67 -8.91 -18.50
C VAL A 478 -28.32 -8.29 -19.73
N THR A 479 -28.87 -7.08 -19.59
CA THR A 479 -29.57 -6.40 -20.70
C THR A 479 -28.62 -5.52 -21.51
N LEU A 480 -28.30 -5.93 -22.73
CA LEU A 480 -27.48 -5.14 -23.65
C LEU A 480 -28.35 -4.29 -24.58
N THR A 481 -28.02 -3.00 -24.74
CA THR A 481 -28.78 -2.11 -25.64
C THR A 481 -28.61 -2.51 -27.10
N HIS A 482 -27.38 -2.83 -27.51
CA HIS A 482 -27.03 -3.33 -28.85
C HIS A 482 -25.63 -3.95 -28.82
N LYS A 483 -25.39 -5.01 -29.61
CA LYS A 483 -24.12 -5.77 -29.63
C LYS A 483 -22.89 -4.93 -30.01
N ASP A 484 -23.09 -3.95 -30.89
CA ASP A 484 -22.00 -3.13 -31.46
C ASP A 484 -21.80 -1.78 -30.73
N VAL A 485 -22.47 -1.55 -29.60
CA VAL A 485 -22.34 -0.27 -28.88
C VAL A 485 -21.00 -0.19 -28.17
N LEU A 486 -20.20 0.80 -28.56
CA LEU A 486 -18.92 1.12 -27.93
C LEU A 486 -19.02 2.41 -27.09
N ARG A 487 -18.29 2.44 -25.97
CA ARG A 487 -18.19 3.61 -25.07
C ARG A 487 -16.76 3.77 -24.56
N TYR A 488 -16.32 5.01 -24.44
CA TYR A 488 -15.04 5.35 -23.81
C TYR A 488 -15.22 5.47 -22.30
N PHE A 489 -14.31 4.87 -21.53
CA PHE A 489 -14.36 4.86 -20.07
C PHE A 489 -13.11 5.47 -19.43
N MET A 490 -13.33 6.03 -18.24
CA MET A 490 -12.28 6.43 -17.30
C MET A 490 -12.80 6.29 -15.86
N THR A 491 -11.90 6.29 -14.89
CA THR A 491 -12.28 6.23 -13.47
C THR A 491 -12.76 7.59 -12.96
N ILE A 492 -13.55 7.59 -11.87
CA ILE A 492 -13.99 8.84 -11.21
C ILE A 492 -12.78 9.68 -10.77
N PRO A 493 -11.75 9.13 -10.10
CA PRO A 493 -10.58 9.91 -9.72
C PRO A 493 -9.84 10.51 -10.91
N GLU A 494 -9.67 9.78 -12.01
CA GLU A 494 -9.02 10.31 -13.23
C GLU A 494 -9.79 11.46 -13.85
N ALA A 495 -11.12 11.34 -13.98
CA ALA A 495 -11.96 12.41 -14.53
C ALA A 495 -11.83 13.69 -13.70
N SER A 496 -11.96 13.58 -12.37
CA SER A 496 -11.82 14.72 -11.46
C SER A 496 -10.42 15.33 -11.50
N ARG A 497 -9.37 14.51 -11.59
CA ARG A 497 -7.98 14.98 -11.70
C ARG A 497 -7.74 15.80 -12.99
N LEU A 498 -8.31 15.36 -14.11
CA LEU A 498 -8.23 16.08 -15.39
C LEU A 498 -9.05 17.38 -15.35
N ILE A 499 -10.20 17.39 -14.69
CA ILE A 499 -11.00 18.60 -14.46
C ILE A 499 -10.20 19.61 -13.64
N LEU A 500 -9.49 19.17 -12.59
CA LEU A 500 -8.61 20.05 -11.81
C LEU A 500 -7.46 20.57 -12.68
N GLN A 501 -6.76 19.72 -13.42
CA GLN A 501 -5.64 20.18 -14.24
C GLN A 501 -6.03 21.17 -15.35
N ALA A 502 -7.27 21.09 -15.85
CA ALA A 502 -7.77 22.03 -16.85
C ALA A 502 -8.11 23.41 -16.28
N GLY A 503 -8.46 23.50 -14.99
CA GLY A 503 -8.76 24.75 -14.29
C GLY A 503 -7.54 25.63 -14.07
#